data_AF-M8BP28-F1
#
_entry.id   AF-M8BP28-F1
#
_cell.length_a   1.000
_cell.length_b   1.000
_cell.length_c   1.000
_cell.angle_alpha   90.00
_cell.angle_beta   90.00
_cell.angle_gamma   90.00
#
_symmetry.space_group_name_H-M   'P 1'
#
loop_
_entity.id
_entity.type
_entity.pdbx_description
1 polymer ?
#
loop_
_entity_poly.entity_id
_entity_poly.type
_entity_poly.pdbx_seq_one_letter_code
_entity_poly.pdbx_strand_id
1 'polypeptide(L)'
;MALPVAEPQQDLDCEIPTDRDLRCHNTSNVITIGGEYGTMGWVDLWRGILFCDVLREKPTLRGIPLPPPIEFITSSDYFGRAMDCRGIAFVNGCLKFVQLDIISSYDIDDIDPETEYPTLLVDDWAISSWINPTMENSYEAWGEPECTVRAAEVTIKTDMISHSTGMLLRPSDESSDDSEEDADYLRHLVVSDPSPSLDGDGFVYLIAREKLYHPKSWILALDMNTKTLQSADLFGIVEDPRDSVMYCTGRSSSNT
;
A
#
# COMPACT_ATOMS: atom_id res chain seq x y z
N MET A 1 7.86 -20.55 -25.39
CA MET A 1 9.25 -20.67 -24.88
C MET A 1 9.25 -19.99 -23.51
N ALA A 2 9.61 -20.69 -22.44
CA ALA A 2 9.68 -20.09 -21.11
C ALA A 2 11.00 -19.31 -20.96
N LEU A 3 10.96 -18.13 -20.34
CA LEU A 3 12.18 -17.39 -20.03
C LEU A 3 12.97 -18.12 -18.93
N PRO A 4 14.30 -18.23 -19.05
CA PRO A 4 15.12 -18.82 -17.99
C PRO A 4 15.15 -17.92 -16.75
N VAL A 5 15.05 -18.53 -15.57
CA VAL A 5 15.28 -17.86 -14.28
C VAL A 5 16.77 -17.99 -13.96
N ALA A 6 17.51 -16.89 -14.05
CA ALA A 6 18.95 -16.88 -13.77
C ALA A 6 19.24 -16.80 -12.27
N GLU A 7 18.43 -16.02 -11.54
CA GLU A 7 18.53 -15.84 -10.10
C GLU A 7 17.13 -16.06 -9.50
N PRO A 8 16.82 -17.28 -9.01
CA PRO A 8 15.52 -17.54 -8.39
C PRO A 8 15.38 -16.75 -7.09
N GLN A 9 14.18 -16.27 -6.80
CA GLN A 9 13.87 -15.57 -5.56
C GLN A 9 14.26 -16.44 -4.35
N GLN A 10 14.81 -15.83 -3.29
CA GLN A 10 15.00 -16.51 -2.01
C GLN A 10 13.66 -17.06 -1.49
N ASP A 11 13.64 -18.34 -1.15
CA ASP A 11 12.47 -18.99 -0.57
C ASP A 11 12.23 -18.51 0.87
N LEU A 12 10.97 -18.47 1.27
CA LEU A 12 10.58 -18.09 2.62
C LEU A 12 10.93 -19.22 3.60
N ASP A 13 11.66 -18.90 4.67
CA ASP A 13 12.10 -19.86 5.72
C ASP A 13 10.97 -20.29 6.69
N CYS A 14 9.71 -20.31 6.25
CA CYS A 14 8.59 -20.83 7.03
C CYS A 14 7.68 -21.74 6.19
N GLU A 15 6.96 -22.65 6.85
CA GLU A 15 5.98 -23.49 6.17
C GLU A 15 4.80 -22.64 5.69
N ILE A 16 4.64 -22.52 4.38
CA ILE A 16 3.49 -21.85 3.75
C ILE A 16 2.32 -22.83 3.75
N PRO A 17 1.18 -22.51 4.37
CA PRO A 17 0.01 -23.38 4.33
C PRO A 17 -0.46 -23.64 2.89
N THR A 18 -0.95 -24.87 2.64
CA THR A 18 -1.26 -25.37 1.29
C THR A 18 -2.51 -24.75 0.66
N ASP A 19 -3.20 -23.85 1.34
CA ASP A 19 -4.37 -23.11 0.88
C ASP A 19 -4.06 -21.61 0.64
N ARG A 20 -2.78 -21.21 0.71
CA ARG A 20 -2.36 -19.82 0.47
C ARG A 20 -1.85 -19.60 -0.96
N ASP A 21 -2.17 -18.43 -1.50
CA ASP A 21 -1.73 -17.95 -2.82
C ASP A 21 -0.23 -17.61 -2.88
N LEU A 22 0.52 -17.76 -1.78
CA LEU A 22 1.97 -17.52 -1.71
C LEU A 22 2.82 -18.54 -2.49
N ARG A 23 2.23 -19.65 -2.97
CA ARG A 23 2.95 -20.72 -3.68
C ARG A 23 3.16 -20.43 -5.17
N CYS A 24 2.39 -19.52 -5.75
CA CYS A 24 2.56 -19.05 -7.12
C CYS A 24 2.81 -17.55 -7.12
N HIS A 25 3.40 -17.04 -8.20
CA HIS A 25 3.52 -15.60 -8.40
C HIS A 25 2.24 -15.09 -9.04
N ASN A 26 1.53 -14.18 -8.37
CA ASN A 26 0.39 -13.47 -8.91
C ASN A 26 0.70 -11.97 -8.98
N THR A 27 0.93 -11.46 -10.19
CA THR A 27 1.33 -10.07 -10.38
C THR A 27 0.19 -9.12 -9.98
N SER A 28 0.40 -8.37 -8.90
CA SER A 28 -0.47 -7.33 -8.37
C SER A 28 -0.10 -5.91 -8.81
N ASN A 29 1.15 -5.69 -9.22
CA ASN A 29 1.66 -4.37 -9.63
C ASN A 29 2.82 -4.56 -10.63
N VAL A 30 3.14 -3.52 -11.42
CA VAL A 30 4.30 -3.49 -12.31
C VAL A 30 5.09 -2.20 -12.07
N ILE A 31 6.39 -2.34 -11.84
CA ILE A 31 7.31 -1.21 -11.66
C ILE A 31 8.33 -1.14 -12.80
N THR A 32 8.69 0.08 -13.18
CA THR A 32 9.77 0.33 -14.16
C THR A 32 11.03 0.73 -13.40
N ILE A 33 12.10 -0.05 -13.59
CA ILE A 33 13.45 0.30 -13.10
C ILE A 33 14.18 1.12 -14.16
N GLY A 34 14.01 0.74 -15.43
CA GLY A 34 14.58 1.45 -16.58
C GLY A 34 16.03 1.05 -16.85
N GLY A 35 16.88 2.02 -17.20
CA GLY A 35 18.28 1.79 -17.57
C GLY A 35 18.47 1.24 -19.00
N GLU A 36 19.72 0.92 -19.34
CA GLU A 36 20.14 0.52 -20.70
C GLU A 36 19.31 -0.64 -21.27
N TYR A 37 18.92 -1.60 -20.42
CA TYR A 37 18.21 -2.80 -20.83
C TYR A 37 16.69 -2.74 -20.60
N GLY A 38 16.16 -1.59 -20.17
CA GLY A 38 14.74 -1.38 -19.93
C GLY A 38 14.18 -2.33 -18.87
N THR A 39 14.85 -2.45 -17.71
CA THR A 39 14.48 -3.40 -16.68
C THR A 39 13.06 -3.11 -16.14
N MET A 40 12.22 -4.14 -16.18
CA MET A 40 10.83 -4.14 -15.72
C MET A 40 10.68 -5.11 -14.54
N GLY A 41 9.83 -4.78 -13.57
CA GLY A 41 9.51 -5.64 -12.43
C GLY A 41 8.03 -5.98 -12.36
N TRP A 42 7.71 -7.28 -12.43
CA TRP A 42 6.38 -7.80 -12.14
C TRP A 42 6.32 -8.11 -10.65
N VAL A 43 5.50 -7.36 -9.93
CA VAL A 43 5.41 -7.40 -8.47
C VAL A 43 4.20 -8.23 -8.05
N ASP A 44 4.47 -9.26 -7.28
CA ASP A 44 3.50 -9.91 -6.40
C ASP A 44 3.75 -9.36 -4.99
N LEU A 45 2.88 -8.49 -4.51
CA LEU A 45 3.05 -7.79 -3.23
C LEU A 45 3.01 -8.73 -2.02
N TRP A 46 2.49 -9.95 -2.17
CA TRP A 46 2.53 -10.96 -1.12
C TRP A 46 3.87 -11.71 -1.07
N ARG A 47 4.57 -11.78 -2.20
CA ARG A 47 5.72 -12.67 -2.37
C ARG A 47 7.03 -11.96 -2.72
N GLY A 48 7.04 -11.14 -3.75
CA GLY A 48 8.28 -10.74 -4.40
C GLY A 48 8.12 -10.08 -5.76
N ILE A 49 9.25 -9.73 -6.35
CA ILE A 49 9.37 -9.07 -7.64
C ILE A 49 10.12 -9.99 -8.59
N LEU A 50 9.63 -10.12 -9.82
CA LEU A 50 10.36 -10.73 -10.93
C LEU A 50 10.88 -9.61 -11.83
N PHE A 51 12.20 -9.38 -11.81
CA PHE A 51 12.88 -8.49 -12.74
C PHE A 51 13.20 -9.17 -14.07
N CYS A 52 13.02 -8.42 -15.15
CA CYS A 52 13.40 -8.82 -16.50
C CYS A 52 13.96 -7.63 -17.28
N ASP A 53 15.11 -7.84 -17.91
CA ASP A 53 15.71 -6.91 -18.87
C ASP A 53 15.07 -7.09 -20.25
N VAL A 54 13.93 -6.45 -20.48
CA VAL A 54 13.08 -6.74 -21.65
C VAL A 54 13.71 -6.34 -22.99
N LEU A 55 14.73 -5.48 -22.99
CA LEU A 55 15.42 -5.04 -24.20
C LEU A 55 16.66 -5.90 -24.55
N ARG A 56 16.98 -6.93 -23.74
CA ARG A 56 18.05 -7.87 -24.07
C ARG A 56 17.61 -8.88 -25.13
N GLU A 57 18.53 -9.27 -26.02
CA GLU A 57 18.29 -10.31 -27.03
C GLU A 57 17.89 -11.65 -26.39
N LYS A 58 18.45 -11.95 -25.20
CA LYS A 58 18.17 -13.15 -24.41
C LYS A 58 17.81 -12.75 -22.98
N PRO A 59 16.55 -12.37 -22.71
CA PRO A 59 16.13 -11.95 -21.39
C PRO A 59 16.17 -13.12 -20.39
N THR A 60 16.53 -12.81 -19.15
CA THR A 60 16.54 -13.71 -18.00
C THR A 60 15.74 -13.09 -16.86
N LEU A 61 15.13 -13.92 -16.03
CA LEU A 61 14.42 -13.46 -14.83
C LEU A 61 15.33 -13.47 -13.59
N ARG A 62 15.20 -12.43 -12.76
CA ARG A 62 15.79 -12.32 -11.42
C ARG A 62 14.69 -12.09 -10.40
N GLY A 63 14.63 -12.91 -9.36
CA GLY A 63 13.71 -12.74 -8.25
C GLY A 63 14.26 -11.83 -7.16
N ILE A 64 13.39 -11.07 -6.51
CA ILE A 64 13.69 -10.31 -5.28
C ILE A 64 12.52 -10.53 -4.31
N PRO A 65 12.77 -10.99 -3.07
CA PRO A 65 11.70 -11.15 -2.11
C PRO A 65 11.19 -9.79 -1.62
N LEU A 66 9.92 -9.72 -1.22
CA LEU A 66 9.40 -8.62 -0.42
C LEU A 66 9.39 -9.00 1.06
N PRO A 67 9.31 -8.03 1.99
CA PRO A 67 9.13 -8.32 3.41
C PRO A 67 7.93 -9.28 3.62
N PRO A 68 8.14 -10.39 4.36
CA PRO A 68 7.17 -11.46 4.42
C PRO A 68 5.91 -11.05 5.21
N PRO A 69 4.71 -11.46 4.78
CA PRO A 69 3.46 -11.15 5.47
C PRO A 69 3.23 -12.08 6.67
N ILE A 70 4.14 -12.08 7.65
CA ILE A 70 4.15 -13.06 8.76
C ILE A 70 2.82 -13.09 9.54
N GLU A 71 2.21 -11.92 9.78
CA GLU A 71 0.94 -11.83 10.50
C GLU A 71 -0.19 -12.53 9.74
N PHE A 72 -0.30 -12.30 8.43
CA PHE A 72 -1.30 -12.96 7.57
C PHE A 72 -1.03 -14.47 7.39
N ILE A 73 0.24 -14.89 7.42
CA ILE A 73 0.60 -16.32 7.36
C ILE A 73 0.12 -17.02 8.63
N THR A 74 0.24 -16.39 9.79
CA THR A 74 -0.07 -17.01 11.09
C THR A 74 -1.54 -16.90 11.50
N SER A 75 -2.26 -15.85 11.11
CA SER A 75 -3.66 -15.60 11.52
C SER A 75 -4.68 -16.55 10.89
N SER A 76 -4.29 -17.27 9.84
CA SER A 76 -5.16 -18.11 9.01
C SER A 76 -6.22 -17.38 8.20
N ASP A 77 -6.14 -16.06 8.14
CA ASP A 77 -7.07 -15.23 7.39
C ASP A 77 -6.82 -15.30 5.88
N TYR A 78 -7.87 -15.00 5.12
CA TYR A 78 -7.73 -14.76 3.69
C TYR A 78 -6.93 -13.47 3.48
N PHE A 79 -5.87 -13.55 2.67
CA PHE A 79 -4.96 -12.44 2.43
C PHE A 79 -5.65 -11.20 1.82
N GLY A 80 -6.78 -11.36 1.14
CA GLY A 80 -7.41 -10.25 0.42
C GLY A 80 -6.57 -9.81 -0.78
N ARG A 81 -6.84 -8.61 -1.32
CA ARG A 81 -6.01 -8.07 -2.40
C ARG A 81 -4.75 -7.50 -1.78
N ALA A 82 -3.59 -7.87 -2.32
CA ALA A 82 -2.30 -7.40 -1.82
C ALA A 82 -2.19 -5.87 -1.82
N MET A 83 -2.77 -5.23 -2.84
CA MET A 83 -2.79 -3.78 -2.97
C MET A 83 -3.51 -3.10 -1.81
N ASP A 84 -4.52 -3.73 -1.19
CA ASP A 84 -5.31 -3.10 -0.12
C ASP A 84 -4.44 -2.71 1.07
N CYS A 85 -3.36 -3.46 1.32
CA CYS A 85 -2.50 -3.27 2.49
C CYS A 85 -1.01 -3.18 2.16
N ARG A 86 -0.58 -3.35 0.91
CA ARG A 86 0.84 -3.32 0.54
C ARG A 86 1.09 -2.50 -0.71
N GLY A 87 2.22 -1.82 -0.71
CA GLY A 87 2.63 -0.93 -1.79
C GLY A 87 4.12 -1.02 -2.06
N ILE A 88 4.51 -0.73 -3.30
CA ILE A 88 5.91 -0.61 -3.66
C ILE A 88 6.13 0.47 -4.72
N ALA A 89 7.29 1.10 -4.64
CA ALA A 89 7.80 2.01 -5.65
C ALA A 89 9.30 1.81 -5.84
N PHE A 90 9.79 2.18 -7.02
CA PHE A 90 11.22 2.36 -7.26
C PHE A 90 11.53 3.85 -7.33
N VAL A 91 12.31 4.34 -6.37
CA VAL A 91 12.53 5.77 -6.13
C VAL A 91 13.99 6.02 -5.84
N ASN A 92 14.62 6.95 -6.56
CA ASN A 92 16.03 7.34 -6.36
C ASN A 92 17.00 6.14 -6.32
N GLY A 93 16.78 5.14 -7.17
CA GLY A 93 17.63 3.95 -7.25
C GLY A 93 17.33 2.86 -6.21
N CYS A 94 16.34 3.07 -5.33
CA CYS A 94 16.00 2.15 -4.24
C CYS A 94 14.59 1.61 -4.41
N LEU A 95 14.36 0.37 -3.97
CA LEU A 95 13.01 -0.14 -3.77
C LEU A 95 12.49 0.38 -2.43
N LYS A 96 11.31 0.99 -2.43
CA LYS A 96 10.60 1.42 -1.23
C LYS A 96 9.31 0.63 -1.11
N PHE A 97 9.20 -0.16 -0.05
CA PHE A 97 8.04 -0.99 0.26
C PHE A 97 7.28 -0.40 1.44
N VAL A 98 5.96 -0.49 1.41
CA VAL A 98 5.09 -0.07 2.52
C VAL A 98 4.05 -1.13 2.81
N GLN A 99 3.71 -1.25 4.08
CA GLN A 99 2.64 -2.12 4.56
C GLN A 99 1.74 -1.35 5.50
N LEU A 100 0.45 -1.49 5.29
CA LEU A 100 -0.63 -0.97 6.10
C LEU A 100 -1.23 -2.11 6.92
N ASP A 101 -1.14 -1.99 8.23
CA ASP A 101 -1.71 -2.92 9.21
C ASP A 101 -2.98 -2.28 9.77
N ILE A 102 -4.12 -2.93 9.57
CA ILE A 102 -5.44 -2.41 9.98
C ILE A 102 -5.98 -3.29 11.11
N ILE A 103 -6.26 -2.67 12.25
CA ILE A 103 -6.96 -3.32 13.36
C ILE A 103 -8.45 -3.05 13.16
N SER A 104 -9.18 -4.09 12.77
CA SER A 104 -10.60 -3.96 12.47
C SER A 104 -11.38 -5.23 12.81
N SER A 105 -12.69 -5.08 12.92
CA SER A 105 -13.64 -6.18 13.08
C SER A 105 -14.85 -5.99 12.17
N TYR A 106 -15.45 -7.11 11.76
CA TYR A 106 -16.71 -7.10 11.01
C TYR A 106 -17.87 -7.35 11.95
N ASP A 107 -18.85 -6.44 11.95
CA ASP A 107 -20.18 -6.77 12.47
C ASP A 107 -20.97 -7.43 11.34
N ILE A 108 -21.00 -8.76 11.35
CA ILE A 108 -21.66 -9.55 10.30
C ILE A 108 -23.19 -9.50 10.36
N ASP A 109 -23.73 -9.09 11.51
CA ASP A 109 -25.17 -9.00 11.74
C ASP A 109 -25.71 -7.59 11.40
N ASP A 110 -24.83 -6.58 11.36
CA ASP A 110 -25.14 -5.23 10.92
C ASP A 110 -24.72 -5.00 9.47
N ILE A 111 -25.72 -4.81 8.60
CA ILE A 111 -25.49 -4.51 7.18
C ILE A 111 -25.74 -3.02 6.96
N ASP A 112 -24.71 -2.32 6.48
CA ASP A 112 -24.84 -0.92 6.16
C ASP A 112 -25.84 -0.75 4.99
N PRO A 113 -26.89 0.07 5.15
CA PRO A 113 -27.96 0.18 4.17
C PRO A 113 -27.56 0.94 2.89
N GLU A 114 -26.44 1.67 2.91
CA GLU A 114 -25.93 2.43 1.77
C GLU A 114 -24.98 1.58 0.92
N THR A 115 -24.15 0.74 1.55
CA THR A 115 -23.19 -0.12 0.83
C THR A 115 -23.69 -1.54 0.63
N GLU A 116 -24.71 -1.99 1.38
CA GLU A 116 -25.23 -3.36 1.41
C GLU A 116 -24.19 -4.42 1.87
N TYR A 117 -23.15 -3.99 2.60
CA TYR A 117 -22.10 -4.84 3.15
C TYR A 117 -22.11 -4.88 4.69
N PRO A 118 -21.54 -5.93 5.30
CA PRO A 118 -21.26 -5.94 6.73
C PRO A 118 -20.49 -4.69 7.17
N THR A 119 -20.90 -4.11 8.29
CA THR A 119 -20.23 -2.95 8.86
C THR A 119 -18.80 -3.33 9.27
N LEU A 120 -17.81 -2.62 8.70
CA LEU A 120 -16.40 -2.72 9.11
C LEU A 120 -16.13 -1.65 10.17
N LEU A 121 -15.77 -2.09 11.37
CA LEU A 121 -15.35 -1.22 12.46
C LEU A 121 -13.82 -1.21 12.48
N VAL A 122 -13.22 -0.06 12.16
CA VAL A 122 -11.77 0.15 12.23
C VAL A 122 -11.43 0.77 13.57
N ASP A 123 -10.63 0.08 14.38
CA ASP A 123 -10.20 0.57 15.69
C ASP A 123 -8.95 1.45 15.60
N ASP A 124 -7.99 1.04 14.77
CA ASP A 124 -6.73 1.74 14.51
C ASP A 124 -6.08 1.21 13.22
N TRP A 125 -5.08 1.92 12.72
CA TRP A 125 -4.23 1.45 11.63
C TRP A 125 -2.80 1.99 11.78
N ALA A 126 -1.84 1.26 11.22
CA ALA A 126 -0.44 1.66 11.19
C ALA A 126 0.14 1.43 9.81
N ILE A 127 1.03 2.32 9.38
CA ILE A 127 1.79 2.15 8.14
C ILE A 127 3.28 2.09 8.44
N SER A 128 3.92 1.06 7.91
CA SER A 128 5.34 0.81 8.04
C SER A 128 6.02 0.91 6.67
N SER A 129 7.25 1.41 6.62
CA SER A 129 8.03 1.52 5.38
C SER A 129 9.41 0.88 5.50
N TRP A 130 9.84 0.22 4.43
CA TRP A 130 11.15 -0.42 4.30
C TRP A 130 11.83 0.03 3.01
N ILE A 131 13.17 -0.06 3.00
CA ILE A 131 13.98 0.28 1.84
C ILE A 131 14.93 -0.88 1.54
N ASN A 132 15.02 -1.25 0.27
CA ASN A 132 16.07 -2.11 -0.27
C ASN A 132 16.87 -1.31 -1.32
N PRO A 133 18.02 -0.73 -0.93
CA PRO A 133 18.77 0.18 -1.80
C PRO A 133 19.62 -0.56 -2.83
N THR A 134 19.96 -1.83 -2.60
CA THR A 134 20.82 -2.63 -3.47
C THR A 134 20.05 -3.52 -4.42
N MET A 135 18.73 -3.66 -4.22
CA MET A 135 17.87 -4.61 -4.91
C MET A 135 18.41 -6.05 -4.78
N GLU A 136 18.99 -6.38 -3.63
CA GLU A 136 19.50 -7.71 -3.35
C GLU A 136 18.37 -8.72 -3.21
N ASN A 137 18.60 -9.94 -3.72
CA ASN A 137 17.69 -11.07 -3.59
C ASN A 137 17.84 -11.71 -2.20
N SER A 138 17.49 -10.93 -1.17
CA SER A 138 17.63 -11.30 0.23
C SER A 138 16.52 -10.66 1.07
N TYR A 139 15.92 -11.41 2.01
CA TYR A 139 15.00 -10.82 2.98
C TYR A 139 15.74 -9.85 3.93
N GLU A 140 16.98 -10.18 4.29
CA GLU A 140 17.83 -9.35 5.15
C GLU A 140 18.17 -8.00 4.52
N ALA A 141 18.14 -7.89 3.19
CA ALA A 141 18.36 -6.63 2.48
C ALA A 141 17.29 -5.55 2.76
N TRP A 142 16.12 -5.95 3.30
CA TRP A 142 15.08 -5.01 3.72
C TRP A 142 15.24 -4.52 5.17
N GLY A 143 15.97 -5.27 6.01
CA GLY A 143 16.16 -4.95 7.42
C GLY A 143 14.87 -4.78 8.21
N GLU A 144 14.95 -4.00 9.29
CA GLU A 144 13.80 -3.54 10.07
C GLU A 144 13.08 -2.37 9.38
N PRO A 145 11.79 -2.10 9.69
CA PRO A 145 11.11 -0.92 9.17
C PRO A 145 11.90 0.36 9.45
N GLU A 146 12.10 1.18 8.41
CA GLU A 146 12.73 2.51 8.53
C GLU A 146 11.86 3.45 9.37
N CYS A 147 10.55 3.37 9.18
CA CYS A 147 9.58 4.19 9.88
C CYS A 147 8.25 3.44 10.02
N THR A 148 7.58 3.63 11.15
CA THR A 148 6.20 3.20 11.38
C THR A 148 5.41 4.38 11.94
N VAL A 149 4.26 4.66 11.33
CA VAL A 149 3.34 5.73 11.73
C VAL A 149 1.99 5.10 12.07
N ARG A 150 1.50 5.33 13.29
CA ARG A 150 0.16 4.91 13.73
C ARG A 150 -0.82 6.04 13.50
N ALA A 151 -2.09 5.73 13.21
CA ALA A 151 -3.12 6.72 12.99
C ALA A 151 -3.25 7.70 14.16
N ALA A 152 -3.21 7.18 15.39
CA ALA A 152 -3.25 7.97 16.63
C ALA A 152 -2.05 8.93 16.81
N GLU A 153 -0.96 8.75 16.07
CA GLU A 153 0.21 9.63 16.10
C GLU A 153 0.17 10.69 14.99
N VAL A 154 -0.78 10.59 14.05
CA VAL A 154 -0.87 11.49 12.91
C VAL A 154 -1.40 12.84 13.33
N THR A 155 -0.66 13.89 13.01
CA THR A 155 -1.11 15.27 13.18
C THR A 155 -1.72 15.79 11.88
N ILE A 156 -2.91 16.38 11.94
CA ILE A 156 -3.56 17.03 10.80
C ILE A 156 -3.06 18.46 10.70
N LYS A 157 -2.59 18.85 9.51
CA LYS A 157 -2.04 20.20 9.31
C LYS A 157 -3.16 21.25 9.39
N THR A 158 -2.94 22.32 10.15
CA THR A 158 -3.98 23.30 10.49
C THR A 158 -4.58 24.04 9.29
N ASP A 159 -3.82 24.24 8.21
CA ASP A 159 -4.32 24.84 6.97
C ASP A 159 -5.36 23.96 6.26
N MET A 160 -5.28 22.63 6.42
CA MET A 160 -6.29 21.70 5.94
C MET A 160 -7.63 21.83 6.66
N ILE A 161 -7.62 22.08 7.97
CA ILE A 161 -8.85 22.26 8.76
C ILE A 161 -9.64 23.48 8.25
N SER A 162 -8.93 24.50 7.76
CA SER A 162 -9.52 25.75 7.25
C SER A 162 -9.96 25.72 5.79
N HIS A 163 -9.39 24.84 4.97
CA HIS A 163 -9.81 24.63 3.59
C HIS A 163 -10.79 23.47 3.58
N SER A 164 -12.08 23.75 3.41
CA SER A 164 -13.15 22.76 3.33
C SER A 164 -12.99 21.80 2.13
N THR A 165 -11.95 20.96 2.12
CA THR A 165 -11.99 19.66 1.46
C THR A 165 -12.98 18.87 2.29
N GLY A 166 -14.11 18.48 1.70
CA GLY A 166 -15.31 17.98 2.40
C GLY A 166 -15.15 16.61 3.10
N MET A 167 -14.05 16.43 3.83
CA MET A 167 -13.66 15.22 4.56
C MET A 167 -13.21 15.51 5.99
N LEU A 168 -12.73 16.72 6.32
CA LEU A 168 -12.37 17.05 7.71
C LEU A 168 -13.55 17.51 8.57
N LEU A 169 -14.72 17.70 7.96
CA LEU A 169 -15.94 17.96 8.73
C LEU A 169 -16.75 16.68 8.73
N ARG A 170 -17.00 16.18 9.95
CA ARG A 170 -18.11 15.27 10.31
C ARG A 170 -19.33 15.52 9.41
N PRO A 171 -20.21 14.52 9.18
CA PRO A 171 -21.48 14.76 8.51
C PRO A 171 -22.22 15.96 9.15
N SER A 172 -22.15 17.10 8.44
CA SER A 172 -22.77 18.44 8.51
C SER A 172 -23.31 19.07 9.81
N ASP A 173 -23.47 18.36 10.93
CA ASP A 173 -24.36 18.82 12.01
C ASP A 173 -23.65 19.25 13.30
N GLU A 174 -22.36 18.97 13.48
CA GLU A 174 -21.60 19.40 14.68
C GLU A 174 -20.22 19.94 14.30
N SER A 175 -20.13 21.26 14.13
CA SER A 175 -18.87 21.99 13.95
C SER A 175 -18.24 22.29 15.32
N SER A 176 -17.38 21.39 15.80
CA SER A 176 -16.36 21.67 16.83
C SER A 176 -15.01 21.92 16.14
N ASP A 177 -14.26 22.92 16.60
CA ASP A 177 -12.94 23.32 16.07
C ASP A 177 -11.82 22.53 16.80
N ASP A 178 -12.08 21.27 17.15
CA ASP A 178 -11.24 20.44 18.03
C ASP A 178 -10.40 19.46 17.21
N SER A 179 -9.11 19.75 17.06
CA SER A 179 -8.15 18.91 16.33
C SER A 179 -7.97 17.51 16.92
N GLU A 180 -8.33 17.30 18.19
CA GLU A 180 -8.31 15.98 18.84
C GLU A 180 -9.46 15.08 18.34
N GLU A 181 -10.64 15.63 18.05
CA GLU A 181 -11.77 14.87 17.50
C GLU A 181 -11.53 14.46 16.04
N ASP A 182 -10.89 15.34 15.24
CA ASP A 182 -10.55 15.03 13.85
C ASP A 182 -9.47 13.94 13.74
N ALA A 183 -8.49 13.96 14.65
CA ALA A 183 -7.47 12.91 14.73
C ALA A 183 -8.09 11.57 15.17
N ASP A 184 -9.08 11.60 16.06
CA ASP A 184 -9.86 10.41 16.45
C ASP A 184 -10.65 9.86 15.26
N TYR A 185 -11.29 10.72 14.45
CA TYR A 185 -11.99 10.31 13.24
C TYR A 185 -11.06 9.66 12.20
N LEU A 186 -9.89 10.25 11.94
CA LEU A 186 -8.88 9.71 11.02
C LEU A 186 -8.48 8.26 11.38
N ARG A 187 -8.42 7.94 12.67
CA ARG A 187 -8.09 6.60 13.16
C ARG A 187 -9.14 5.55 12.76
N HIS A 188 -10.41 5.94 12.67
CA HIS A 188 -11.52 5.04 12.36
C HIS A 188 -11.86 4.99 10.86
N LEU A 189 -11.14 5.74 10.01
CA LEU A 189 -11.34 5.68 8.57
C LEU A 189 -10.91 4.35 7.98
N VAL A 190 -11.68 3.87 6.99
CA VAL A 190 -11.29 2.73 6.18
C VAL A 190 -10.23 3.18 5.18
N VAL A 191 -8.98 2.88 5.48
CA VAL A 191 -7.81 3.18 4.64
C VAL A 191 -7.34 1.94 3.89
N SER A 192 -6.81 2.14 2.69
CA SER A 192 -6.36 1.08 1.78
C SER A 192 -5.37 1.61 0.74
N ASP A 193 -4.82 0.71 -0.08
CA ASP A 193 -4.03 1.04 -1.26
C ASP A 193 -2.82 1.96 -0.95
N PRO A 194 -1.95 1.60 0.01
CA PRO A 194 -0.78 2.40 0.32
C PRO A 194 0.15 2.47 -0.90
N SER A 195 0.51 3.69 -1.31
CA SER A 195 1.42 3.92 -2.43
C SER A 195 2.54 4.87 -2.01
N PRO A 196 3.81 4.42 -1.96
CA PRO A 196 4.92 5.34 -1.72
C PRO A 196 5.00 6.38 -2.82
N SER A 197 5.33 7.62 -2.47
CA SER A 197 5.56 8.69 -3.43
C SER A 197 6.75 8.40 -4.34
N LEU A 198 6.59 8.71 -5.63
CA LEU A 198 7.64 8.56 -6.64
C LEU A 198 8.66 9.70 -6.62
N ASP A 199 8.42 10.76 -5.86
CA ASP A 199 9.29 11.95 -5.81
C ASP A 199 10.39 11.83 -4.73
N GLY A 200 10.35 10.79 -3.90
CA GLY A 200 11.35 10.57 -2.83
C GLY A 200 11.28 11.59 -1.71
N ASP A 201 10.13 12.25 -1.59
CA ASP A 201 9.76 13.24 -0.58
C ASP A 201 9.36 12.62 0.78
N GLY A 202 9.28 11.29 0.85
CA GLY A 202 8.92 10.56 2.06
C GLY A 202 7.42 10.38 2.26
N PHE A 203 6.60 10.78 1.30
CA PHE A 203 5.16 10.62 1.38
C PHE A 203 4.70 9.20 1.07
N VAL A 204 3.59 8.83 1.69
CA VAL A 204 2.77 7.70 1.30
C VAL A 204 1.34 8.17 1.08
N TYR A 205 0.77 7.78 -0.06
CA TYR A 205 -0.61 8.05 -0.39
C TYR A 205 -1.50 6.88 0.04
N LEU A 206 -2.68 7.18 0.57
CA LEU A 206 -3.68 6.18 0.97
C LEU A 206 -5.02 6.52 0.34
N ILE A 207 -5.80 5.50 -0.03
CA ILE A 207 -7.21 5.67 -0.34
C ILE A 207 -8.00 5.56 0.97
N ALA A 208 -8.77 6.58 1.30
CA ALA A 208 -9.66 6.60 2.45
C ALA A 208 -11.14 6.56 2.04
N ARG A 209 -11.95 5.90 2.85
CA ARG A 209 -13.41 5.83 2.76
C ARG A 209 -14.01 5.89 4.15
N GLU A 210 -15.22 6.44 4.25
CA GLU A 210 -15.98 6.48 5.50
C GLU A 210 -16.44 5.08 5.94
N LYS A 211 -16.78 4.23 4.97
CA LYS A 211 -17.26 2.87 5.19
C LYS A 211 -16.65 1.92 4.18
N LEU A 212 -16.66 0.63 4.50
CA LEU A 212 -16.28 -0.42 3.58
C LEU A 212 -17.11 -0.33 2.28
N TYR A 213 -16.43 -0.28 1.14
CA TYR A 213 -17.05 -0.12 -0.19
C TYR A 213 -17.93 1.12 -0.37
N HIS A 214 -17.78 2.14 0.47
CA HIS A 214 -18.46 3.42 0.24
C HIS A 214 -18.00 4.03 -1.10
N PRO A 215 -18.90 4.53 -1.96
CA PRO A 215 -18.54 4.92 -3.32
C PRO A 215 -17.65 6.18 -3.36
N LYS A 216 -17.81 7.13 -2.42
CA LYS A 216 -16.88 8.26 -2.30
C LYS A 216 -15.57 7.82 -1.67
N SER A 217 -14.46 8.20 -2.29
CA SER A 217 -13.12 8.02 -1.73
C SER A 217 -12.27 9.27 -1.81
N TRP A 218 -11.28 9.33 -0.94
CA TRP A 218 -10.30 10.41 -0.86
C TRP A 218 -8.89 9.85 -0.97
N ILE A 219 -7.97 10.65 -1.49
CA ILE A 219 -6.54 10.37 -1.41
C ILE A 219 -5.97 11.17 -0.26
N LEU A 220 -5.38 10.48 0.70
CA LEU A 220 -4.64 11.05 1.82
C LEU A 220 -3.15 11.11 1.44
N ALA A 221 -2.49 12.22 1.72
CA ALA A 221 -1.05 12.36 1.58
C ALA A 221 -0.40 12.43 2.97
N LEU A 222 0.16 11.31 3.42
CA LEU A 222 0.81 11.18 4.72
C LEU A 222 2.32 11.36 4.58
N ASP A 223 2.89 12.35 5.26
CA ASP A 223 4.33 12.50 5.40
C ASP A 223 4.84 11.57 6.50
N MET A 224 5.56 10.52 6.10
CA MET A 224 6.10 9.51 7.03
C MET A 224 7.22 10.06 7.92
N ASN A 225 7.91 11.13 7.51
CA ASN A 225 9.02 11.70 8.26
C ASN A 225 8.52 12.56 9.42
N THR A 226 7.47 13.34 9.16
CA THR A 226 6.90 14.28 10.14
C THR A 226 5.67 13.74 10.84
N LYS A 227 5.13 12.59 10.39
CA LYS A 227 3.88 11.99 10.87
C LYS A 227 2.69 12.95 10.73
N THR A 228 2.63 13.64 9.60
CA THR A 228 1.59 14.65 9.35
C THR A 228 0.76 14.30 8.12
N LEU A 229 -0.55 14.48 8.22
CA LEU A 229 -1.43 14.47 7.06
C LEU A 229 -1.36 15.84 6.39
N GLN A 230 -0.82 15.90 5.17
CA GLN A 230 -0.51 17.14 4.45
C GLN A 230 -1.58 17.54 3.44
N SER A 231 -2.25 16.55 2.83
CA SER A 231 -3.40 16.77 1.95
C SER A 231 -4.41 15.62 2.08
N ALA A 232 -5.66 15.93 1.78
CA ALA A 232 -6.77 15.00 1.65
C ALA A 232 -7.69 15.55 0.57
N ASP A 233 -7.70 14.87 -0.58
CA ASP A 233 -8.39 15.33 -1.78
C ASP A 233 -9.44 14.31 -2.20
N LEU A 234 -10.63 14.78 -2.59
CA LEU A 234 -11.68 13.91 -3.12
C LEU A 234 -11.18 13.26 -4.42
N PHE A 235 -11.05 11.94 -4.42
CA PHE A 235 -10.63 11.18 -5.60
C PHE A 235 -11.78 11.03 -6.60
N GLY A 236 -13.00 10.76 -6.08
CA GLY A 236 -14.20 10.63 -6.89
C GLY A 236 -15.23 9.68 -6.31
N ILE A 237 -16.21 9.32 -7.14
CA ILE A 237 -17.22 8.30 -6.87
C ILE A 237 -16.81 7.07 -7.69
N VAL A 238 -16.46 5.98 -7.01
CA VAL A 238 -16.07 4.71 -7.65
C VAL A 238 -17.32 3.84 -7.80
N GLU A 239 -17.67 3.47 -9.03
CA GLU A 239 -18.90 2.70 -9.35
C GLU A 239 -18.84 1.26 -8.81
N ASP A 240 -17.66 0.61 -8.86
CA ASP A 240 -17.40 -0.68 -8.20
C ASP A 240 -16.07 -0.62 -7.42
N PRO A 241 -16.10 -0.39 -6.11
CA PRO A 241 -14.90 -0.32 -5.28
C PRO A 241 -14.20 -1.68 -5.08
N ARG A 242 -14.77 -2.78 -5.61
CA ARG A 242 -14.12 -4.12 -5.63
C ARG A 242 -13.19 -4.30 -6.83
N ASP A 243 -13.41 -3.54 -7.90
CA ASP A 243 -12.65 -3.72 -9.14
C ASP A 243 -11.20 -3.28 -8.96
N SER A 244 -10.28 -4.19 -9.29
CA SER A 244 -8.85 -3.98 -9.19
C SER A 244 -8.34 -3.18 -10.40
N VAL A 245 -7.67 -2.06 -10.14
CA VAL A 245 -6.88 -1.36 -11.15
C VAL A 245 -5.42 -1.71 -10.92
N MET A 246 -4.77 -2.29 -11.92
CA MET A 246 -3.32 -2.44 -11.94
C MET A 246 -2.70 -1.06 -12.14
N TYR A 247 -2.03 -0.53 -11.13
CA TYR A 247 -1.27 0.71 -11.26
C TYR A 247 0.14 0.42 -11.76
N CYS A 248 0.73 1.34 -12.51
CA CYS A 248 2.15 1.33 -12.83
C CYS A 248 2.85 2.29 -11.87
N THR A 249 3.47 1.80 -10.80
CA THR A 249 4.17 2.65 -9.82
C THR A 249 5.64 2.80 -10.20
N GLY A 250 5.91 3.52 -11.29
CA GLY A 250 7.27 3.82 -11.71
C GLY A 250 7.34 5.03 -12.63
N ARG A 251 8.38 5.85 -12.45
CA ARG A 251 8.75 6.87 -13.43
C ARG A 251 9.73 6.25 -14.42
N SER A 252 9.50 6.46 -15.71
CA SER A 252 10.55 6.26 -16.71
C SER A 252 11.71 7.19 -16.36
N SER A 253 12.88 6.63 -16.06
CA SER A 253 14.11 7.42 -15.97
C SER A 253 14.29 8.17 -17.29
N SER A 254 14.22 9.50 -17.25
CA SER A 254 14.56 10.33 -18.40
C SER A 254 16.04 10.11 -18.70
N ASN A 255 16.37 9.60 -19.88
CA ASN A 255 17.75 9.52 -20.37
C ASN A 255 18.33 10.94 -20.39
N THR A 256 19.17 11.26 -19.41
CA THR A 256 20.13 12.37 -19.48
C THR A 256 21.49 11.82 -19.85
#